data_AF-A4JUT7-F1
#
_entry.id   AF-A4JUT7-F1
#
_cell.length_a   1.000
_cell.length_b   1.000
_cell.length_c   1.000
_cell.angle_alpha   90.00
_cell.angle_beta   90.00
_cell.angle_gamma   90.00
#
_symmetry.space_group_name_H-M   'P 1'
#
loop_
_entity.id
_entity.type
_entity.pdbx_description
1 polymer ?
#
loop_
_entity_poly.entity_id
_entity_poly.type
_entity_poly.pdbx_seq_one_letter_code
_entity_poly.pdbx_strand_id
1 'polypeptide(L)'
;MECVANCARIRSLGNTPMLQTLTTTLRLLAKRWIALEDELETLDAMLEQLTHQHAPRLRQRFGVGPYTAAKLVTVAGDNPERLKNEAALAALCGTSPLQASSGKTVRHRLNRGGNRSANNALWTIAMVWMRSDPKTRTYVQRRTQEGMTNKEIHRCLNAT
;
A
#
# COMPACT_ATOMS: atom_id res chain seq x y z
N MET A 1 13.93 0.12 18.08
CA MET A 1 15.36 0.12 17.72
C MET A 1 16.27 -0.24 18.88
N GLU A 2 16.16 0.43 20.04
CA GLU A 2 17.05 0.18 21.19
C GLU A 2 17.07 -1.28 21.67
N CYS A 3 15.90 -1.94 21.75
CA CYS A 3 15.80 -3.36 22.12
C CYS A 3 16.55 -4.29 21.15
N VAL A 4 16.43 -4.06 19.83
CA VAL A 4 17.12 -4.86 18.81
C VAL A 4 18.63 -4.65 18.90
N ALA A 5 19.08 -3.40 19.04
CA ALA A 5 20.49 -3.08 19.22
C ALA A 5 21.09 -3.74 20.48
N ASN A 6 20.34 -3.76 21.59
CA ASN A 6 20.74 -4.43 22.82
C ASN A 6 20.84 -5.95 22.64
N CYS A 7 19.86 -6.58 21.97
CA CYS A 7 19.92 -8.00 21.62
C CYS A 7 21.11 -8.33 20.69
N ALA A 8 21.49 -7.44 19.76
CA ALA A 8 22.64 -7.66 18.89
C ALA A 8 23.98 -7.60 19.65
N ARG A 9 24.04 -6.86 20.76
CA ARG A 9 25.24 -6.66 21.59
C ARG A 9 25.29 -7.55 22.83
N ILE A 10 24.21 -8.25 23.15
CA ILE A 10 24.12 -9.11 24.33
C ILE A 10 25.23 -10.15 24.33
N ARG A 11 25.95 -10.31 25.44
CA ARG A 11 27.08 -11.24 25.55
C ARG A 11 26.68 -12.57 26.19
N SER A 12 25.91 -12.53 27.26
CA SER A 12 25.37 -13.71 27.95
C SER A 12 24.12 -13.33 28.73
N LEU A 13 23.11 -14.20 28.74
CA LEU A 13 21.97 -14.18 29.66
C LEU A 13 22.18 -15.09 30.88
N GLY A 14 23.27 -15.84 30.92
CA GLY A 14 23.58 -16.83 31.95
C GLY A 14 24.30 -18.06 31.39
N ASN A 15 24.70 -18.97 32.27
CA ASN A 15 25.58 -20.07 31.94
C ASN A 15 24.85 -21.41 31.70
N THR A 16 23.52 -21.44 31.82
CA THR A 16 22.76 -22.66 31.50
C THR A 16 22.72 -22.86 29.98
N PRO A 17 22.69 -24.12 29.47
CA PRO A 17 22.62 -24.39 28.04
C PRO A 17 21.44 -23.70 27.33
N MET A 18 20.29 -23.60 28.03
CA MET A 18 19.11 -22.88 27.54
C MET A 18 19.39 -21.38 27.38
N LEU A 19 19.99 -20.73 28.38
CA LEU A 19 20.28 -19.29 28.33
C LEU A 19 21.37 -18.96 27.31
N GLN A 20 22.36 -19.83 27.12
CA GLN A 20 23.36 -19.70 26.06
C GLN A 20 22.74 -19.82 24.66
N THR A 21 21.84 -20.79 24.47
CA THR A 21 21.09 -20.96 23.21
C THR A 21 20.24 -19.72 22.92
N LEU A 22 19.47 -19.25 23.90
CA LEU A 22 18.65 -18.04 23.78
C LEU A 22 19.47 -16.79 23.48
N THR A 23 20.61 -16.62 24.16
CA THR A 23 21.54 -15.51 23.89
C THR A 23 22.00 -15.52 22.43
N THR A 24 22.34 -16.71 21.93
CA THR A 24 22.83 -16.88 20.55
C THR A 24 21.72 -16.60 19.54
N THR A 25 20.51 -17.14 19.73
CA THR A 25 19.39 -16.93 18.81
C THR A 25 18.95 -15.47 18.77
N LEU A 26 18.81 -14.82 19.92
CA LEU A 26 18.47 -13.38 20.00
C LEU A 26 19.50 -12.52 19.28
N ARG A 27 20.79 -12.80 19.48
CA ARG A 27 21.87 -12.07 18.81
C ARG A 27 21.84 -12.26 17.30
N LEU A 28 21.63 -13.49 16.82
CA LEU A 28 21.55 -13.79 15.39
C LEU A 28 20.36 -13.11 14.72
N LEU A 29 19.17 -13.18 15.33
CA LEU A 29 17.97 -12.54 14.80
C LEU A 29 18.10 -11.02 14.81
N ALA A 30 18.63 -10.44 15.88
CA ALA A 30 18.84 -9.00 15.98
C ALA A 30 19.83 -8.48 14.92
N LYS A 31 20.92 -9.21 14.66
CA LYS A 31 21.87 -8.85 13.59
C LYS A 31 21.23 -8.93 12.20
N ARG A 32 20.41 -9.95 11.94
CA ARG A 32 19.68 -10.08 10.67
C ARG A 32 18.66 -8.96 10.48
N TRP A 33 17.95 -8.60 11.54
CA TRP A 33 17.02 -7.48 11.53
C TRP A 33 17.73 -6.19 11.09
N ILE A 34 18.84 -5.85 11.75
CA ILE A 34 19.61 -4.63 11.44
C ILE A 34 20.07 -4.64 9.97
N ALA A 35 20.64 -5.75 9.50
CA ALA A 35 21.07 -5.86 8.10
C ALA A 35 19.91 -5.68 7.10
N LEU A 36 18.74 -6.28 7.38
CA LEU A 36 17.56 -6.13 6.52
C LEU A 36 16.99 -4.71 6.57
N GLU A 37 17.11 -4.02 7.70
CA GLU A 37 16.71 -2.62 7.84
C GLU A 37 17.62 -1.71 6.99
N ASP A 38 18.93 -1.92 7.03
CA ASP A 38 19.89 -1.20 6.17
C ASP A 38 19.62 -1.47 4.67
N GLU A 39 19.31 -2.71 4.31
CA GLU A 39 18.91 -3.07 2.93
C GLU A 39 17.59 -2.39 2.53
N LEU A 40 16.61 -2.33 3.43
CA LEU A 40 15.32 -1.65 3.18
C LEU A 40 15.53 -0.16 2.96
N GLU A 41 16.32 0.52 3.80
CA GLU A 41 16.63 1.95 3.63
C GLU A 41 17.29 2.22 2.27
N THR A 42 18.21 1.34 1.86
CA THR A 42 18.87 1.44 0.55
C THR A 42 17.87 1.30 -0.59
N LEU A 43 17.01 0.28 -0.53
CA LEU A 43 16.00 0.02 -1.57
C LEU A 43 14.93 1.11 -1.63
N ASP A 44 14.49 1.62 -0.47
CA ASP A 44 13.52 2.72 -0.40
C ASP A 44 14.10 3.99 -1.04
N ALA A 45 15.37 4.31 -0.78
CA ALA A 45 16.04 5.43 -1.41
C ALA A 45 16.15 5.27 -2.94
N MET A 46 16.50 4.07 -3.42
CA MET A 46 16.52 3.78 -4.86
C MET A 46 15.13 3.93 -5.49
N LEU A 47 14.08 3.45 -4.81
CA LEU A 47 12.71 3.48 -5.30
C LEU A 47 12.15 4.91 -5.30
N GLU A 48 12.49 5.72 -4.30
CA GLU A 48 12.24 7.16 -4.25
C GLU A 48 12.86 7.87 -5.47
N GLN A 49 14.15 7.65 -5.72
CA GLN A 49 14.86 8.24 -6.86
C GLN A 49 14.23 7.83 -8.21
N LEU A 50 14.04 6.53 -8.43
CA LEU A 50 13.51 6.00 -9.70
C LEU A 50 12.10 6.51 -9.97
N THR A 51 11.24 6.55 -8.96
CA THR A 51 9.86 7.02 -9.15
C THR A 51 9.78 8.53 -9.37
N HIS A 52 10.66 9.32 -8.77
CA HIS A 52 10.77 10.74 -9.09
C HIS A 52 11.25 10.99 -10.53
N GLN A 53 12.22 10.20 -10.99
CA GLN A 53 12.77 10.33 -12.34
C GLN A 53 11.78 9.90 -13.42
N HIS A 54 11.12 8.74 -13.25
CA HIS A 54 10.32 8.12 -14.30
C HIS A 54 8.81 8.36 -14.18
N ALA A 55 8.31 8.75 -13.01
CA ALA A 55 6.89 9.02 -12.79
C ALA A 55 6.62 10.34 -12.04
N PRO A 56 7.25 11.48 -12.44
CA PRO A 56 7.17 12.73 -11.69
C PRO A 56 5.73 13.25 -11.55
N ARG A 57 4.92 13.15 -12.62
CA ARG A 57 3.51 13.57 -12.59
C ARG A 57 2.66 12.75 -11.63
N LEU A 58 2.98 11.46 -11.47
CA LEU A 58 2.29 10.56 -10.56
C LEU A 58 2.73 10.85 -9.11
N ARG A 59 4.03 11.03 -8.87
CA ARG A 59 4.60 11.39 -7.55
C ARG A 59 4.13 12.75 -7.04
N GLN A 60 3.80 13.69 -7.93
CA GLN A 60 3.22 14.99 -7.57
C GLN A 60 1.77 14.90 -7.04
N ARG A 61 1.07 13.78 -7.26
CA ARG A 61 -0.29 13.61 -6.75
C ARG A 61 -0.23 13.36 -5.24
N PHE A 62 -1.09 14.09 -4.52
CA PHE A 62 -1.20 13.95 -3.07
C PHE A 62 -1.47 12.48 -2.68
N GLY A 63 -0.81 11.99 -1.64
CA GLY A 63 -0.98 10.62 -1.14
C GLY A 63 -0.38 9.51 -2.00
N VAL A 64 0.25 9.84 -3.13
CA VAL A 64 1.08 8.89 -3.87
C VAL A 64 2.46 8.85 -3.23
N GLY A 65 2.90 7.68 -2.78
CA GLY A 65 4.25 7.39 -2.27
C GLY A 65 5.12 6.71 -3.34
N PRO A 66 6.42 6.51 -3.09
CA PRO A 66 7.29 5.79 -4.02
C PRO A 66 6.77 4.39 -4.31
N TYR A 67 6.41 3.64 -3.26
CA TYR A 67 5.95 2.27 -3.40
C TYR A 67 4.62 2.15 -4.18
N THR A 68 3.65 3.04 -3.93
CA THR A 68 2.39 3.02 -4.69
C THR A 68 2.61 3.47 -6.14
N ALA A 69 3.48 4.46 -6.38
CA ALA A 69 3.87 4.85 -7.73
C ALA A 69 4.55 3.70 -8.49
N ALA A 70 5.54 3.03 -7.89
CA ALA A 70 6.25 1.91 -8.50
C ALA A 70 5.27 0.79 -8.89
N LYS A 71 4.37 0.39 -7.99
CA LYS A 71 3.33 -0.61 -8.30
C LYS A 71 2.49 -0.23 -9.51
N LEU A 72 2.01 1.02 -9.56
CA LEU A 72 1.15 1.49 -10.65
C LEU A 72 1.92 1.55 -11.98
N VAL A 73 3.16 2.03 -11.96
CA VAL A 73 4.02 2.11 -13.15
C VAL A 73 4.40 0.73 -13.67
N THR A 74 4.76 -0.22 -12.79
CA THR A 74 5.05 -1.60 -13.20
C THR A 74 3.82 -2.26 -13.83
N VAL A 75 2.66 -2.17 -13.17
CA VAL A 75 1.42 -2.76 -13.72
C VAL A 75 1.04 -2.13 -15.06
N ALA A 76 1.27 -0.82 -15.22
CA ALA A 76 1.05 -0.14 -16.47
C ALA A 76 2.04 -0.56 -17.57
N GLY A 77 3.33 -0.65 -17.23
CA GLY A 77 4.40 -1.04 -18.14
C GLY A 77 4.33 -2.50 -18.59
N ASP A 78 3.79 -3.39 -17.76
CA ASP A 78 3.55 -4.79 -18.10
C ASP A 78 2.30 -4.99 -18.98
N ASN A 79 1.45 -3.97 -19.11
CA ASN A 79 0.16 -4.05 -19.82
C ASN A 79 -0.11 -2.81 -20.73
N PRO A 80 0.87 -2.34 -21.54
CA PRO A 80 0.72 -1.10 -22.29
C PRO A 80 -0.44 -1.16 -23.29
N GLU A 81 -0.69 -2.32 -23.90
CA GLU A 81 -1.78 -2.55 -24.85
C GLU A 81 -3.17 -2.50 -24.21
N ARG A 82 -3.27 -2.65 -22.88
CA ARG A 82 -4.52 -2.63 -22.13
C ARG A 82 -4.86 -1.25 -21.58
N LEU A 83 -3.95 -0.27 -21.63
CA LEU A 83 -4.15 1.08 -21.10
C LEU A 83 -4.55 2.07 -22.20
N LYS A 84 -5.74 1.86 -22.78
CA LYS A 84 -6.24 2.71 -23.88
C LYS A 84 -7.06 3.92 -23.41
N ASN A 85 -7.65 3.85 -22.21
CA ASN A 85 -8.47 4.89 -21.61
C ASN A 85 -8.64 4.66 -20.10
N GLU A 86 -9.29 5.60 -19.43
CA GLU A 86 -9.54 5.55 -17.97
C GLU A 86 -10.37 4.33 -17.55
N ALA A 87 -11.36 3.92 -18.35
CA ALA A 87 -12.16 2.74 -18.06
C ALA A 87 -11.33 1.45 -18.10
N ALA A 88 -10.39 1.35 -19.05
CA ALA A 88 -9.47 0.23 -19.16
C ALA A 88 -8.47 0.20 -18.00
N LEU A 89 -8.01 1.37 -17.54
CA LEU A 89 -7.22 1.49 -16.30
C LEU A 89 -8.02 1.03 -15.08
N ALA A 90 -9.27 1.47 -14.93
CA ALA A 90 -10.13 1.05 -13.82
C ALA A 90 -10.41 -0.46 -13.83
N ALA A 91 -10.55 -1.06 -15.02
CA ALA A 91 -10.68 -2.51 -15.19
C ALA A 91 -9.37 -3.22 -14.83
N LEU A 92 -8.22 -2.73 -15.31
CA LEU A 92 -6.89 -3.27 -15.01
C LEU A 92 -6.59 -3.23 -13.52
N CYS A 93 -6.91 -2.13 -12.84
CA CYS A 93 -6.74 -1.99 -11.39
C CYS A 93 -7.87 -2.65 -10.58
N GLY A 94 -8.89 -3.22 -11.22
CA GLY A 94 -10.03 -3.85 -10.55
C GLY A 94 -10.88 -2.88 -9.70
N THR A 95 -10.82 -1.58 -10.01
CA THR A 95 -11.65 -0.55 -9.36
C THR A 95 -12.95 -0.28 -10.12
N SER A 96 -13.07 -0.77 -11.35
CA SER A 96 -14.31 -0.71 -12.14
C SER A 96 -15.49 -1.32 -11.36
N PRO A 97 -16.60 -0.60 -11.16
CA PRO A 97 -17.76 -1.13 -10.47
C PRO A 97 -18.41 -2.25 -11.28
N LEU A 98 -18.59 -3.43 -10.66
CA LEU A 98 -19.40 -4.49 -11.25
C LEU A 98 -20.80 -4.42 -10.66
N GLN A 99 -21.83 -4.28 -11.50
CA GLN A 99 -23.20 -4.36 -11.04
C GLN A 99 -23.46 -5.72 -10.37
N ALA A 100 -24.08 -5.67 -9.20
CA ALA A 100 -24.48 -6.83 -8.41
C ALA A 100 -25.83 -6.51 -7.76
N SER A 101 -26.81 -6.17 -8.60
CA SER A 101 -28.16 -5.81 -8.23
C SER A 101 -29.16 -6.84 -8.75
N SER A 102 -30.07 -7.26 -7.87
CA SER A 102 -31.30 -7.98 -8.22
C SER A 102 -32.46 -7.07 -7.78
N GLY A 103 -33.25 -6.55 -8.73
CA GLY A 103 -34.38 -5.66 -8.46
C GLY A 103 -34.01 -4.19 -8.17
N LYS A 104 -34.78 -3.53 -7.29
CA LYS A 104 -34.75 -2.07 -7.03
C LYS A 104 -33.50 -1.53 -6.30
N THR A 105 -32.58 -2.40 -5.87
CA THR A 105 -31.38 -1.98 -5.13
C THR A 105 -30.14 -2.05 -6.01
N VAL A 106 -29.56 -0.90 -6.35
CA VAL A 106 -28.29 -0.83 -7.08
C VAL A 106 -27.14 -1.03 -6.10
N ARG A 107 -26.50 -2.19 -6.15
CA ARG A 107 -25.26 -2.47 -5.41
C ARG A 107 -24.15 -2.81 -6.39
N HIS A 108 -22.93 -2.38 -6.06
CA HIS A 108 -21.74 -2.70 -6.82
C HIS A 108 -20.84 -3.63 -6.02
N ARG A 109 -20.41 -4.73 -6.65
CA ARG A 109 -19.41 -5.64 -6.10
C ARG A 109 -18.01 -5.25 -6.55
N LEU A 110 -17.03 -5.68 -5.75
CA LEU A 110 -15.61 -5.54 -6.08
C LEU A 110 -15.27 -6.34 -7.34
N ASN A 111 -14.58 -5.71 -8.29
CA ASN A 111 -13.97 -6.42 -9.41
C ASN A 111 -12.75 -7.22 -8.93
N ARG A 112 -12.81 -8.55 -9.04
CA ARG A 112 -11.73 -9.47 -8.66
C ARG A 112 -10.81 -9.84 -9.84
N GLY A 113 -11.17 -9.48 -11.08
CA GLY A 113 -10.40 -9.78 -12.28
C GLY A 113 -9.26 -8.81 -12.59
N GLY A 114 -9.16 -7.70 -11.84
CA GLY A 114 -8.05 -6.75 -11.97
C GLY A 114 -6.81 -7.12 -11.14
N ASN A 115 -5.70 -6.43 -11.40
CA ASN A 115 -4.45 -6.56 -10.66
C ASN A 115 -4.61 -6.10 -9.21
N ARG A 116 -4.41 -7.02 -8.26
CA ARG A 116 -4.61 -6.76 -6.82
C ARG A 116 -3.55 -5.84 -6.23
N SER A 117 -2.34 -5.83 -6.78
CA SER A 117 -1.27 -4.92 -6.36
C SER A 117 -1.62 -3.47 -6.72
N ALA A 118 -2.09 -3.24 -7.96
CA ALA A 118 -2.57 -1.92 -8.38
C ALA A 118 -3.83 -1.49 -7.61
N ASN A 119 -4.78 -2.41 -7.39
CA ASN A 119 -5.96 -2.13 -6.57
C ASN A 119 -5.59 -1.67 -5.15
N ASN A 120 -4.64 -2.37 -4.53
CA ASN A 120 -4.13 -2.03 -3.21
C ASN A 120 -3.41 -0.68 -3.22
N ALA A 121 -2.63 -0.36 -4.25
CA ALA A 121 -1.99 0.95 -4.38
C ALA A 121 -3.02 2.09 -4.42
N LEU A 122 -4.08 1.97 -5.24
CA LEU A 122 -5.17 2.94 -5.29
C LEU A 122 -5.92 3.03 -3.97
N TRP A 123 -6.18 1.90 -3.31
CA TRP A 123 -6.79 1.88 -2.00
C TRP A 123 -5.94 2.60 -0.93
N THR A 124 -4.62 2.41 -0.93
CA THR A 124 -3.71 3.13 -0.03
C THR A 124 -3.78 4.63 -0.28
N ILE A 125 -3.76 5.06 -1.55
CA ILE A 125 -3.87 6.47 -1.93
C ILE A 125 -5.20 7.06 -1.44
N ALA A 126 -6.32 6.39 -1.71
CA ALA A 126 -7.64 6.83 -1.25
C ALA A 126 -7.72 6.92 0.29
N MET A 127 -7.05 6.04 1.04
CA MET A 127 -7.03 6.13 2.50
C MET A 127 -6.29 7.40 2.96
N VAL A 128 -5.16 7.71 2.33
CA VAL A 128 -4.42 8.95 2.62
C VAL A 128 -5.28 10.17 2.33
N TRP A 129 -6.03 10.17 1.22
CA TRP A 129 -6.98 11.23 0.90
C TRP A 129 -8.07 11.37 1.96
N MET A 130 -8.72 10.27 2.33
CA MET A 130 -9.78 10.29 3.36
C MET A 130 -9.27 10.83 4.70
N ARG A 131 -8.01 10.56 5.05
CA ARG A 131 -7.41 11.03 6.30
C ARG A 131 -6.97 12.50 6.23
N SER A 132 -6.43 12.93 5.09
CA SER A 132 -5.54 14.10 5.05
C SER A 132 -5.90 15.13 3.98
N ASP A 133 -6.66 14.78 2.93
CA ASP A 133 -7.11 15.73 1.91
C ASP A 133 -8.41 16.43 2.34
N PRO A 134 -8.45 17.77 2.48
CA PRO A 134 -9.63 18.49 2.94
C PRO A 134 -10.87 18.26 2.06
N LYS A 135 -10.72 18.22 0.72
CA LYS A 135 -11.84 18.03 -0.20
C LYS A 135 -12.45 16.63 -0.04
N THR A 136 -11.60 15.62 0.05
CA THR A 136 -12.02 14.23 0.27
C THR A 136 -12.66 14.06 1.63
N ARG A 137 -12.17 14.71 2.69
CA ARG A 137 -12.81 14.67 4.01
C ARG A 137 -14.25 15.19 3.99
N THR A 138 -14.49 16.32 3.31
CA THR A 138 -15.85 16.85 3.13
C THR A 138 -16.74 15.87 2.35
N TYR A 139 -16.19 15.25 1.30
CA TYR A 139 -16.90 14.21 0.55
C TYR A 139 -17.27 13.00 1.42
N VAL A 140 -16.31 12.49 2.20
CA VAL A 140 -16.49 11.35 3.11
C VAL A 140 -17.58 11.67 4.13
N GLN A 141 -17.50 12.84 4.78
CA GLN A 141 -18.50 13.26 5.77
C GLN A 141 -19.91 13.31 5.18
N ARG A 142 -20.06 13.90 3.99
CA ARG A 142 -21.35 13.94 3.28
C ARG A 142 -21.87 12.53 2.97
N ARG A 143 -21.04 11.64 2.43
CA ARG A 143 -21.45 10.27 2.10
C ARG A 143 -21.77 9.43 3.35
N THR A 144 -21.07 9.67 4.45
CA THR A 144 -21.38 9.05 5.74
C THR A 144 -22.76 9.48 6.25
N GLN A 145 -23.11 10.77 6.11
CA GLN A 145 -24.45 11.28 6.45
C GLN A 145 -25.55 10.69 5.56
N GLU A 146 -25.24 10.37 4.30
CA GLU A 146 -26.12 9.64 3.37
C GLU A 146 -26.26 8.14 3.70
N GLY A 147 -25.62 7.65 4.77
CA GLY A 147 -25.73 6.27 5.23
C GLY A 147 -24.78 5.28 4.56
N MET A 148 -23.82 5.76 3.74
CA MET A 148 -22.83 4.88 3.11
C MET A 148 -21.79 4.39 4.10
N THR A 149 -21.43 3.12 3.99
CA THR A 149 -20.33 2.54 4.78
C THR A 149 -18.97 3.04 4.29
N ASN A 150 -17.95 3.07 5.16
CA ASN A 150 -16.58 3.44 4.78
C ASN A 150 -16.05 2.61 3.59
N LYS A 151 -16.43 1.33 3.48
CA LYS A 151 -16.04 0.47 2.35
C LYS A 151 -16.67 0.92 1.04
N GLU A 152 -17.90 1.43 1.06
CA GLU A 152 -18.57 1.96 -0.14
C GLU A 152 -18.00 3.31 -0.54
N ILE A 153 -17.74 4.19 0.44
CA ILE A 153 -17.08 5.49 0.21
C ILE A 153 -15.70 5.27 -0.45
N HIS A 154 -14.91 4.33 0.07
CA HIS A 154 -13.62 3.98 -0.52
C HIS A 154 -13.72 3.51 -1.98
N ARG A 155 -14.76 2.72 -2.30
CA ARG A 155 -14.98 2.26 -3.68
C ARG A 155 -15.35 3.40 -4.61
N CYS A 156 -16.13 4.37 -4.14
CA CYS A 156 -16.43 5.57 -4.92
C CYS A 156 -15.16 6.37 -5.23
N LEU A 157 -14.28 6.55 -4.24
CA LEU A 157 -13.01 7.25 -4.41
C LEU A 157 -12.04 6.52 -5.36
N ASN A 158 -12.11 5.19 -5.41
CA ASN A 158 -11.27 4.39 -6.32
C ASN A 158 -11.83 4.32 -7.76
N ALA A 159 -13.09 4.68 -7.97
CA ALA A 159 -13.78 4.65 -9.26
C ALA A 159 -13.82 6.02 -9.96
N THR A 160 -13.24 7.05 -9.33
CA THR A 160 -13.08 8.41 -9.85
C THR A 160 -11.64 8.62 -10.29
#